data_AF-A0A1F3W1L8-F1
#
_entry.id   AF-A0A1F3W1L8-F1
#
_cell.length_a   1.000
_cell.length_b   1.000
_cell.length_c   1.000
_cell.angle_alpha   90.00
_cell.angle_beta   90.00
_cell.angle_gamma   90.00
#
_symmetry.space_group_name_H-M   'P 1'
#
loop_
_entity.id
_entity.type
_entity.pdbx_description
1 polymer ?
#
loop_
_entity_poly.entity_id
_entity_poly.type
_entity_poly.pdbx_seq_one_letter_code
_entity_poly.pdbx_strand_id
1 'polypeptide(L)' 'MYTGYSEFKGIIESVLDAKFVVDLEKLRTWTSMQALIAVSAIDEHYNVLVSYDELASVSTLQELYLLINSKNSDGTF' A
#
# COMPACT_ATOMS: atom_id res chain seq x y z
N MET A 1 5.49 17.17 9.65
CA MET A 1 4.13 16.90 9.14
C MET A 1 4.24 15.72 8.20
N TYR A 2 3.72 14.55 8.58
CA TYR A 2 3.69 13.32 7.74
C TYR A 2 2.32 13.17 7.07
N THR A 3 1.80 14.25 6.47
CA THR A 3 0.42 14.34 5.99
C THR A 3 0.08 13.24 4.97
N GLY A 4 1.02 12.88 4.09
CA GLY A 4 0.79 11.85 3.08
C GLY A 4 0.78 10.40 3.62
N TYR A 5 1.54 10.09 4.68
CA TYR A 5 1.53 8.74 5.25
C TYR A 5 0.23 8.44 6.00
N SER A 6 -0.29 9.42 6.75
CA SER A 6 -1.54 9.26 7.47
C SER A 6 -2.74 9.08 6.53
N GLU A 7 -2.75 9.80 5.40
CA GLU A 7 -3.77 9.62 4.36
C GLU A 7 -3.68 8.24 3.70
N PHE A 8 -2.47 7.84 3.28
CA PHE A 8 -2.20 6.51 2.72
C PHE A 8 -2.66 5.39 3.66
N LYS A 9 -2.27 5.48 4.93
CA LYS A 9 -2.69 4.52 5.95
C LYS A 9 -4.21 4.45 6.08
N GLY A 10 -4.89 5.59 6.09
CA GLY A 10 -6.35 5.66 6.18
C GLY A 10 -7.06 5.00 4.97
N ILE A 11 -6.51 5.13 3.77
CA ILE A 11 -7.05 4.46 2.57
C ILE A 11 -6.92 2.95 2.71
N ILE A 12 -5.72 2.45 3.08
CA ILE A 12 -5.47 1.01 3.23
C ILE A 12 -6.32 0.43 4.37
N GLU A 13 -6.44 1.14 5.49
CA GLU A 13 -7.36 0.80 6.59
C GLU A 13 -8.80 0.70 6.08
N SER A 14 -9.28 1.69 5.34
CA SER A 14 -10.66 1.70 4.85
C SER A 14 -10.99 0.52 3.93
N VAL A 15 -10.06 0.08 3.08
CA VAL A 15 -10.32 -1.01 2.12
C VAL A 15 -10.14 -2.40 2.73
N LEU A 16 -9.32 -2.54 3.78
CA LEU A 16 -9.03 -3.82 4.43
C LEU A 16 -9.85 -4.05 5.72
N ASP A 17 -10.01 -3.03 6.57
CA ASP A 17 -10.65 -3.14 7.90
C ASP A 17 -12.17 -3.38 7.80
N ALA A 18 -12.82 -2.79 6.78
CA ALA A 18 -14.26 -2.98 6.55
C ALA A 18 -14.65 -4.44 6.24
N LYS A 19 -13.68 -5.32 5.95
CA LYS A 19 -13.93 -6.72 5.56
C LYS A 19 -13.07 -7.74 6.30
N PHE A 20 -11.98 -7.35 6.97
CA PHE A 20 -11.01 -8.28 7.55
C PHE A 20 -10.34 -7.70 8.80
N VAL A 21 -10.10 -8.53 9.82
CA VAL A 21 -9.17 -8.18 10.92
C VAL A 21 -7.75 -8.33 10.36
N VAL A 22 -7.13 -7.22 9.95
CA VAL A 22 -5.81 -7.24 9.31
C VAL A 22 -4.75 -6.63 10.22
N ASP A 23 -3.64 -7.35 10.42
CA ASP A 23 -2.44 -6.78 11.00
C ASP A 23 -1.70 -5.96 9.92
N LEU A 24 -2.00 -4.66 9.92
CA LEU A 24 -1.46 -3.68 8.98
C LEU A 24 0.04 -3.39 9.20
N GLU A 25 0.59 -3.80 10.35
CA GLU A 25 2.02 -3.69 10.63
C GLU A 25 2.81 -4.87 10.06
N LYS A 26 2.14 -5.96 9.66
CA LYS A 26 2.76 -7.17 9.10
C LYS A 26 2.20 -7.52 7.72
N LEU A 27 2.63 -6.78 6.70
CA LEU A 27 2.19 -6.99 5.31
C LEU A 27 2.39 -8.43 4.81
N ARG A 28 3.42 -9.13 5.31
CA ARG A 28 3.67 -10.56 4.99
C ARG A 28 2.55 -11.51 5.40
N THR A 29 1.65 -11.08 6.28
CA THR A 29 0.49 -11.88 6.72
C THR A 29 -0.72 -11.67 5.84
N TRP A 30 -0.65 -10.75 4.87
CA TRP A 30 -1.75 -10.50 3.96
C TRP A 30 -1.95 -11.71 3.04
N THR A 31 -3.19 -12.18 3.01
CA THR A 31 -3.65 -13.12 2.00
C THR A 31 -3.53 -12.51 0.61
N SER A 32 -3.47 -13.36 -0.43
CA SER A 32 -3.43 -12.89 -1.82
C SER A 32 -4.60 -11.96 -2.16
N MET A 33 -5.77 -12.16 -1.55
CA MET A 33 -6.93 -11.27 -1.73
C MET A 33 -6.69 -9.89 -1.10
N GLN A 34 -6.16 -9.83 0.11
CA GLN A 34 -5.84 -8.55 0.78
C GLN A 34 -4.75 -7.79 0.01
N ALA A 35 -3.72 -8.50 -0.47
CA ALA A 35 -2.70 -7.94 -1.34
C ALA A 35 -3.30 -7.33 -2.62
N LEU A 36 -4.20 -8.06 -3.30
CA LEU A 36 -4.88 -7.56 -4.50
C LEU A 36 -5.75 -6.33 -4.23
N ILE A 37 -6.51 -6.33 -3.12
CA ILE A 37 -7.34 -5.19 -2.73
C ILE A 37 -6.47 -3.96 -2.48
N ALA A 38 -5.38 -4.12 -1.74
CA ALA A 38 -4.47 -3.02 -1.44
C ALA A 38 -3.79 -2.47 -2.70
N VAL A 39 -3.26 -3.34 -3.57
CA VAL A 39 -2.64 -2.91 -4.84
C VAL A 39 -3.66 -2.17 -5.73
N SER A 40 -4.90 -2.64 -5.79
CA SER A 40 -5.97 -1.99 -6.56
C SER A 40 -6.27 -0.58 -6.01
N ALA A 41 -6.35 -0.43 -4.69
CA ALA A 41 -6.56 0.87 -4.05
C ALA A 41 -5.35 1.82 -4.27
N ILE A 42 -4.13 1.29 -4.27
CA ILE A 42 -2.92 2.07 -4.54
C ILE A 42 -2.94 2.61 -5.98
N ASP A 43 -3.28 1.76 -6.95
CA ASP A 43 -3.41 2.18 -8.34
C ASP A 43 -4.49 3.26 -8.52
N GLU A 44 -5.67 3.08 -7.91
CA GLU A 44 -6.77 4.05 -7.99
C GLU A 44 -6.43 5.42 -7.38
N HIS A 45 -5.76 5.45 -6.22
CA HIS A 45 -5.50 6.70 -5.49
C HIS A 45 -4.18 7.38 -5.86
N TYR A 46 -3.18 6.61 -6.30
CA TYR A 46 -1.82 7.12 -6.52
C TYR A 46 -1.35 6.92 -7.97
N ASN A 47 -2.10 6.22 -8.82
CA ASN A 47 -1.73 5.87 -10.19
C ASN A 47 -0.37 5.15 -10.27
N VAL A 48 -0.11 4.30 -9.27
CA VAL A 48 1.12 3.52 -9.14
C VAL A 48 0.79 2.03 -9.16
N LEU A 49 1.34 1.33 -10.14
CA LEU A 49 1.32 -0.12 -10.18
C LEU A 49 2.43 -0.69 -9.30
N VAL A 50 2.02 -1.45 -8.27
CA VAL A 50 2.89 -2.23 -7.40
C VAL A 50 2.75 -3.70 -7.79
N SER A 51 3.84 -4.32 -8.23
CA SER A 51 3.85 -5.74 -8.53
C SER A 51 3.79 -6.59 -7.25
N TYR A 52 3.39 -7.86 -7.40
CA TYR A 52 3.36 -8.80 -6.28
C TYR A 52 4.76 -8.99 -5.64
N ASP A 53 5.81 -9.06 -6.45
CA ASP A 53 7.20 -9.18 -5.96
C ASP A 53 7.63 -7.96 -5.15
N GLU A 54 7.24 -6.76 -5.60
CA GLU A 54 7.52 -5.52 -4.87
C GLU A 54 6.76 -5.46 -3.54
N LEU A 55 5.49 -5.86 -3.54
CA LEU A 55 4.71 -5.96 -2.32
C LEU A 55 5.28 -7.01 -1.35
N ALA A 56 5.78 -8.14 -1.86
CA ALA A 56 6.42 -9.17 -1.05
C ALA A 56 7.78 -8.71 -0.48
N SER A 57 8.42 -7.72 -1.10
CA SER A 57 9.70 -7.16 -0.66
C SER A 57 9.56 -6.18 0.52
N VAL A 58 8.36 -5.64 0.74
CA VAL A 58 8.06 -4.72 1.85
C VAL A 58 7.44 -5.47 3.03
N SER A 59 7.83 -5.11 4.25
CA SER A 59 7.35 -5.76 5.47
C SER A 59 6.38 -4.88 6.26
N THR A 60 6.46 -3.56 6.07
CA THR A 60 5.62 -2.58 6.78
C THR A 60 4.88 -1.64 5.83
N LEU A 61 3.73 -1.12 6.27
CA LEU A 61 2.99 -0.07 5.55
C LEU A 61 3.84 1.16 5.22
N GLN A 62 4.79 1.50 6.10
CA GLN A 62 5.68 2.63 5.89
C GLN A 62 6.66 2.39 4.73
N GLU A 63 7.21 1.19 4.59
CA GLU A 63 8.04 0.82 3.45
C GLU A 63 7.24 0.82 2.14
N LEU A 64 5.99 0.35 2.19
CA LEU A 64 5.09 0.41 1.03
C LEU A 64 4.80 1.86 0.60
N TYR A 65 4.55 2.75 1.57
CA TYR A 65 4.38 4.18 1.28
C TYR A 65 5.63 4.81 0.65
N LEU A 66 6.81 4.47 1.15
CA LEU A 66 8.07 4.96 0.60
C LEU A 66 8.32 4.45 -0.83
N LEU A 67 7.98 3.19 -1.11
CA LEU A 67 8.05 2.59 -2.45
C LEU A 67 7.12 3.32 -3.45
N ILE A 68 5.89 3.64 -3.04
CA ILE A 68 4.93 4.37 -3.87
C ILE A 68 5.46 5.78 -4.16
N ASN A 69 5.98 6.47 -3.14
CA ASN A 69 6.56 7.80 -3.31
C ASN A 69 7.81 7.81 -4.18
N SER A 70 8.67 6.78 -4.10
CA SER A 70 9.85 6.71 -4.96
C SER A 70 9.45 6.53 -6.43
N LYS A 71 8.42 5.71 -6.70
CA LYS A 71 7.86 5.54 -8.06
C LYS A 71 7.22 6.82 -8.61
N ASN A 72 6.51 7.58 -7.77
CA ASN A 72 5.92 8.86 -8.18
C ASN A 72 6.97 9.95 -8.40
N SER A 73 8.09 9.92 -7.68
CA SER A 73 9.17 10.91 -7.82
C SER A 73 10.04 10.66 -9.07
N ASP A 74 10.11 9.43 -9.54
CA ASP A 74 10.83 9.04 -10.77
C ASP A 74 9.99 9.28 -12.05
N GLY A 75 8.77 9.79 -11.91
CA GLY A 75 7.85 10.15 -12.99
C GLY A 75 8.25 11.40 -13.77
N THR A 76 9.48 11.43 -14.30
CA THR A 76 9.82 12.23 -15.48
C THR A 76 9.22 11.53 -16.70
N PHE A 77 8.03 11.97 -17.11
CA PHE A 77 7.54 11.80 -18.47
C PHE A 77 7.82 13.07 -19.28
#